data_AF-A0A7R7VG32-F1
#
_entry.id   AF-A0A7R7VG32-F1
#
_cell.length_a   1.000
_cell.length_b   1.000
_cell.length_c   1.000
_cell.angle_alpha   90.00
_cell.angle_beta   90.00
_cell.angle_gamma   90.00
#
_symmetry.space_group_name_H-M   'P 1'
#
loop_
_entity.id
_entity.type
_entity.pdbx_description
1 polymer ?
#
loop_
_entity_poly.entity_id
_entity_poly.type
_entity_poly.pdbx_seq_one_letter_code
_entity_poly.pdbx_strand_id
1 'polypeptide(L)'
;MGGEHIETYDAVFGDIIDEGPNYRNVGFTGTVILMLKTQLGIGVLSIPAAFNVLGMVPGVICLCAVAIITTWTNYVVGTFKIRHPEVYGIDDAGGLIFGKVGRVVLATAFCFSGILGISIGLNAVSTHGACTAIFVAISAVIGFGLASVRTLGRITWLAWIGLPCIIVAVFIVIIAVGIQDRPAAAPQIDTVWVSDYKLIGNPSFTTAITAVSSIVFAFSGTPGFFSIVSEMRNPHQYTHALLICQSTLAIIYIIIGCVIYHYCGSYVSSPALGSAGGNVKKISYGFALPGLIVTATIITHIPAKYIFVNALRGSRHLSSNTPTHWIAWFSCTFGVTTIAYIIASAIPVFDSLVSLVGSLLEKQACSGV
;
A
#
# COMPACT_ATOMS: atom_id res chain seq x y z
N MET A 1 -35.00 -17.94 25.38
CA MET A 1 -34.73 -18.22 23.95
C MET A 1 -35.07 -16.97 23.16
N GLY A 2 -34.11 -16.03 23.04
CA GLY A 2 -34.21 -14.93 22.08
C GLY A 2 -33.45 -15.37 20.85
N GLY A 3 -34.13 -15.68 19.75
CA GLY A 3 -33.47 -16.01 18.50
C GLY A 3 -32.75 -14.76 17.97
N GLU A 4 -31.45 -14.85 17.74
CA GLU A 4 -30.71 -13.83 17.00
C GLU A 4 -31.37 -13.69 15.62
N HIS A 5 -31.80 -12.48 15.28
CA HIS A 5 -32.43 -12.19 13.99
C HIS A 5 -31.33 -12.23 12.91
N ILE A 6 -31.29 -13.31 12.14
CA ILE A 6 -30.35 -13.48 11.02
C ILE A 6 -30.90 -12.68 9.84
N GLU A 7 -30.21 -11.61 9.43
CA GLU A 7 -30.66 -10.78 8.29
C GLU A 7 -30.34 -11.45 6.96
N THR A 8 -29.09 -11.90 6.77
CA THR A 8 -28.60 -12.47 5.51
C THR A 8 -27.41 -13.41 5.74
N TYR A 9 -27.29 -14.45 4.91
CA TYR A 9 -26.13 -15.35 4.89
C TYR A 9 -25.10 -14.89 3.87
N ASP A 10 -23.83 -14.81 4.28
CA ASP A 10 -22.69 -14.49 3.43
C ASP A 10 -21.70 -15.67 3.32
N ALA A 11 -21.21 -15.93 2.12
CA ALA A 11 -20.32 -17.07 1.85
C ALA A 11 -18.95 -16.99 2.56
N VAL A 12 -18.48 -15.79 2.92
CA VAL A 12 -17.25 -15.55 3.67
C VAL A 12 -17.51 -15.39 5.16
N PHE A 13 -18.50 -14.56 5.51
CA PHE A 13 -18.74 -14.10 6.87
C PHE A 13 -19.79 -14.93 7.61
N GLY A 14 -20.48 -15.86 6.94
CA GLY A 14 -21.56 -16.65 7.54
C GLY A 14 -22.79 -15.81 7.84
N ASP A 15 -23.47 -16.08 8.95
CA ASP A 15 -24.67 -15.36 9.35
C ASP A 15 -24.33 -13.91 9.75
N ILE A 16 -24.95 -12.95 9.05
CA ILE A 16 -24.85 -11.52 9.38
C ILE A 16 -26.00 -11.19 10.35
N ILE A 17 -25.61 -10.74 11.54
CA ILE A 17 -26.50 -10.41 12.66
C ILE A 17 -26.52 -8.88 12.84
N ASP A 18 -27.67 -8.30 13.16
CA ASP A 18 -27.86 -6.85 13.32
C ASP A 18 -26.92 -6.23 14.38
N GLU A 19 -26.68 -6.94 15.49
CA GLU A 19 -25.78 -6.48 16.55
C GLU A 19 -24.30 -6.75 16.22
N GLY A 20 -24.02 -7.50 15.15
CA GLY A 20 -22.68 -7.90 14.71
C GLY A 20 -21.98 -6.85 13.82
N PRO A 21 -20.69 -7.05 13.49
CA PRO A 21 -20.00 -6.20 12.54
C PRO A 21 -20.57 -6.37 11.11
N ASN A 22 -21.11 -5.29 10.53
CA ASN A 22 -21.50 -5.29 9.11
C ASN A 22 -20.25 -5.19 8.21
N TYR A 23 -19.83 -6.33 7.67
CA TYR A 23 -18.66 -6.43 6.80
C TYR A 23 -18.93 -5.98 5.35
N ARG A 24 -20.17 -6.10 4.83
CA ARG A 24 -20.54 -5.66 3.46
C ARG A 24 -20.99 -4.20 3.39
N ASN A 25 -20.16 -3.30 3.91
CA ASN A 25 -20.51 -1.89 4.02
C ASN A 25 -19.65 -0.95 3.17
N VAL A 26 -18.88 -1.46 2.22
CA VAL A 26 -18.08 -0.62 1.32
C VAL A 26 -18.89 -0.29 0.06
N GLY A 27 -19.24 0.99 -0.11
CA GLY A 27 -19.90 1.48 -1.34
C GLY A 27 -18.92 1.66 -2.51
N PHE A 28 -19.45 1.99 -3.69
CA PHE A 28 -18.65 2.19 -4.91
C PHE A 28 -17.51 3.22 -4.73
N THR A 29 -17.85 4.44 -4.28
CA THR A 29 -16.85 5.51 -4.09
C THR A 29 -15.85 5.14 -2.98
N GLY A 30 -16.32 4.48 -1.94
CA GLY A 30 -15.46 3.95 -0.87
C GLY A 30 -14.46 2.91 -1.40
N THR A 31 -14.90 2.07 -2.34
CA THR A 31 -14.06 1.07 -3.02
C THR A 31 -12.96 1.74 -3.82
N VAL A 32 -13.30 2.73 -4.67
CA VAL A 32 -12.32 3.48 -5.47
C VAL A 32 -11.25 4.08 -4.57
N ILE A 33 -11.65 4.72 -3.47
CA ILE A 33 -10.72 5.42 -2.58
C ILE A 33 -9.88 4.46 -1.75
N LEU A 34 -10.45 3.35 -1.28
CA LEU A 34 -9.67 2.30 -0.63
C LEU A 34 -8.63 1.70 -1.58
N MET A 35 -9.03 1.38 -2.81
CA MET A 35 -8.11 0.85 -3.82
C MET A 35 -6.98 1.84 -4.15
N LEU A 36 -7.33 3.12 -4.35
CA LEU A 36 -6.36 4.20 -4.56
C LEU A 36 -5.42 4.31 -3.36
N LYS A 37 -5.95 4.40 -2.14
CA LYS A 37 -5.15 4.58 -0.91
C LYS A 37 -4.24 3.39 -0.62
N THR A 38 -4.68 2.18 -0.96
CA THR A 38 -3.91 0.94 -0.76
C THR A 38 -2.63 0.96 -1.60
N GLN A 39 -2.69 1.50 -2.82
CA GLN A 39 -1.52 1.61 -3.71
C GLN A 39 -0.77 2.94 -3.54
N LEU A 40 -1.49 4.05 -3.35
CA LEU A 40 -0.96 5.40 -3.14
C LEU A 40 -0.49 5.56 -1.68
N GLY A 41 0.63 4.91 -1.41
CA GLY A 41 1.35 4.92 -0.14
C GLY A 41 2.80 5.29 -0.34
N ILE A 42 3.71 4.42 0.09
CA ILE A 42 5.14 4.72 0.05
C ILE A 42 5.75 4.46 -1.33
N GLY A 43 5.21 3.50 -2.11
CA GLY A 43 5.80 3.08 -3.39
C GLY A 43 5.81 4.16 -4.48
N VAL A 44 4.86 5.10 -4.50
CA VAL A 44 4.90 6.24 -5.43
C VAL A 44 6.14 7.12 -5.25
N LEU A 45 6.65 7.17 -4.02
CA LEU A 45 7.77 8.02 -3.66
C LEU A 45 9.13 7.47 -4.13
N SER A 46 9.21 6.21 -4.56
CA SER A 46 10.41 5.63 -5.19
C SER A 46 10.44 5.75 -6.72
N ILE A 47 9.33 6.15 -7.37
CA ILE A 47 9.25 6.19 -8.84
C ILE A 47 10.26 7.16 -9.46
N PRO A 48 10.44 8.40 -8.96
CA PRO A 48 11.46 9.29 -9.50
C PRO A 48 12.88 8.72 -9.42
N ALA A 49 13.21 8.00 -8.36
CA ALA A 49 14.50 7.32 -8.22
C ALA A 49 14.67 6.16 -9.22
N ALA A 50 13.59 5.42 -9.51
CA ALA A 50 13.61 4.41 -10.57
C ALA A 50 13.85 5.04 -11.96
N PHE A 51 13.30 6.22 -12.22
CA PHE A 51 13.51 6.96 -13.48
C PHE A 51 14.95 7.48 -13.58
N ASN A 52 15.59 7.82 -12.48
CA ASN A 52 17.01 8.15 -12.47
C ASN A 52 17.89 6.97 -12.94
N VAL A 53 17.55 5.75 -12.55
CA VAL A 53 18.28 4.54 -12.96
C VAL A 53 18.01 4.19 -14.44
N LEU A 54 16.74 4.11 -14.82
CA LEU A 54 16.31 3.63 -16.14
C LEU A 54 16.41 4.70 -17.24
N GLY A 55 16.39 5.97 -16.87
CA GLY A 55 16.08 7.10 -17.75
C GLY A 55 14.57 7.29 -17.88
N MET A 56 14.18 8.50 -18.29
CA MET A 56 12.78 8.93 -18.35
C MET A 56 11.94 8.08 -19.32
N VAL A 57 12.45 7.81 -20.53
CA VAL A 57 11.69 7.07 -21.56
C VAL A 57 11.53 5.59 -21.18
N PRO A 58 12.60 4.83 -20.88
CA PRO A 58 12.45 3.45 -20.44
C PRO A 58 11.65 3.33 -19.14
N GLY A 59 11.84 4.27 -18.20
CA GLY A 59 11.08 4.32 -16.95
C GLY A 59 9.57 4.43 -17.16
N VAL A 60 9.11 5.35 -18.02
CA VAL A 60 7.68 5.50 -18.36
C VAL A 60 7.14 4.26 -19.08
N ILE A 61 7.89 3.68 -20.02
CA ILE A 61 7.48 2.46 -20.72
C ILE A 61 7.30 1.31 -19.72
N CYS A 62 8.28 1.09 -18.83
CA CYS A 62 8.19 0.07 -17.78
C CYS A 62 7.00 0.31 -16.86
N LEU A 63 6.77 1.56 -16.44
CA LEU A 63 5.63 1.95 -15.61
C LEU A 63 4.29 1.62 -16.28
N CYS A 64 4.12 2.00 -17.55
CA CYS A 64 2.91 1.67 -18.32
C CYS A 64 2.72 0.16 -18.49
N ALA A 65 3.79 -0.59 -18.79
CA ALA A 65 3.74 -2.03 -18.92
C ALA A 65 3.31 -2.70 -17.60
N VAL A 66 3.90 -2.29 -16.48
CA VAL A 66 3.51 -2.77 -15.13
C VAL A 66 2.06 -2.41 -14.84
N ALA A 67 1.63 -1.18 -15.12
CA ALA A 67 0.24 -0.76 -14.90
C ALA A 67 -0.77 -1.61 -15.70
N ILE A 68 -0.45 -1.95 -16.94
CA ILE A 68 -1.30 -2.84 -17.77
C ILE A 68 -1.36 -4.24 -17.17
N ILE A 69 -0.20 -4.82 -16.82
CA ILE A 69 -0.11 -6.16 -16.24
C ILE A 69 -0.90 -6.22 -14.93
N THR A 70 -0.69 -5.26 -14.01
CA THR A 70 -1.38 -5.25 -12.73
C THR A 70 -2.87 -4.97 -12.88
N THR A 71 -3.28 -4.15 -13.85
CA THR A 71 -4.70 -3.96 -14.17
C THR A 71 -5.35 -5.25 -14.62
N TRP A 72 -4.67 -6.01 -15.51
CA TRP A 72 -5.15 -7.31 -15.96
C TRP A 72 -5.24 -8.31 -14.80
N THR A 73 -4.20 -8.44 -13.99
CA THR A 73 -4.21 -9.32 -12.81
C THR A 73 -5.35 -8.97 -11.87
N ASN A 74 -5.55 -7.69 -11.57
CA ASN A 74 -6.63 -7.23 -10.69
C ASN A 74 -8.03 -7.44 -11.29
N TYR A 75 -8.17 -7.42 -12.62
CA TYR A 75 -9.41 -7.77 -13.30
C TYR A 75 -9.73 -9.26 -13.12
N VAL A 76 -8.72 -10.13 -13.26
CA VAL A 76 -8.85 -11.57 -13.00
C VAL A 76 -9.29 -11.81 -11.55
N VAL A 77 -8.73 -11.09 -10.58
CA VAL A 77 -9.16 -11.17 -9.16
C VAL A 77 -10.67 -10.91 -9.01
N GLY A 78 -11.19 -9.87 -9.66
CA GLY A 78 -12.62 -9.52 -9.59
C GLY A 78 -13.51 -10.59 -10.21
N THR A 79 -13.16 -11.07 -11.40
CA THR A 79 -13.93 -12.12 -12.09
C THR A 79 -13.88 -13.45 -11.34
N PHE A 80 -12.72 -13.81 -10.78
CA PHE A 80 -12.55 -14.98 -9.94
C PHE A 80 -13.41 -14.90 -8.68
N LYS A 81 -13.39 -13.75 -7.99
CA LYS A 81 -14.21 -13.56 -6.78
C LYS A 81 -15.71 -13.67 -7.05
N ILE A 82 -16.21 -13.12 -8.16
CA ILE A 82 -17.62 -13.23 -8.51
C ILE A 82 -18.03 -14.70 -8.73
N ARG A 83 -17.12 -15.53 -9.25
CA ARG A 83 -17.33 -16.98 -9.45
C ARG A 83 -17.11 -17.81 -8.18
N HIS A 84 -16.29 -17.32 -7.25
CA HIS A 84 -15.95 -17.96 -5.98
C HIS A 84 -16.25 -17.04 -4.78
N PRO A 85 -17.53 -16.84 -4.43
CA PRO A 85 -17.93 -15.94 -3.35
C PRO A 85 -17.38 -16.34 -1.97
N GLU A 86 -16.98 -17.58 -1.76
CA GLU A 86 -16.41 -18.13 -0.52
C GLU A 86 -14.96 -17.67 -0.21
N VAL A 87 -14.24 -17.18 -1.22
CA VAL A 87 -12.81 -16.83 -1.13
C VAL A 87 -12.62 -15.45 -0.50
N TYR A 88 -12.04 -15.33 0.69
CA TYR A 88 -11.81 -13.99 1.28
C TYR A 88 -10.51 -13.35 0.80
N GLY A 89 -9.46 -14.15 0.72
CA GLY A 89 -8.10 -13.72 0.42
C GLY A 89 -7.50 -14.44 -0.79
N ILE A 90 -6.37 -13.92 -1.25
CA ILE A 90 -5.60 -14.50 -2.36
C ILE A 90 -5.04 -15.89 -2.05
N ASP A 91 -4.81 -16.21 -0.78
CA ASP A 91 -4.39 -17.52 -0.31
C ASP A 91 -5.51 -18.57 -0.40
N ASP A 92 -6.78 -18.20 -0.18
CA ASP A 92 -7.92 -19.09 -0.36
C ASP A 92 -8.00 -19.48 -1.84
N ALA A 93 -7.75 -18.51 -2.73
CA ALA A 93 -7.60 -18.75 -4.16
C ALA A 93 -6.39 -19.66 -4.46
N GLY A 94 -5.24 -19.43 -3.83
CA GLY A 94 -4.08 -20.34 -3.93
C GLY A 94 -4.35 -21.73 -3.38
N GLY A 95 -5.20 -21.85 -2.37
CA GLY A 95 -5.67 -23.12 -1.81
C GLY A 95 -6.54 -23.89 -2.78
N LEU A 96 -7.40 -23.19 -3.52
CA LEU A 96 -8.23 -23.76 -4.59
C LEU A 96 -7.39 -24.24 -5.78
N ILE A 97 -6.35 -23.48 -6.15
CA ILE A 97 -5.56 -23.76 -7.36
C ILE A 97 -4.44 -24.77 -7.08
N PHE A 98 -3.70 -24.61 -5.97
CA PHE A 98 -2.47 -25.36 -5.66
C PHE A 98 -2.56 -26.14 -4.34
N GLY A 99 -3.75 -26.27 -3.75
CA GLY A 99 -3.96 -27.01 -2.51
C GLY A 99 -3.30 -26.35 -1.29
N LYS A 100 -3.04 -27.14 -0.25
CA LYS A 100 -2.50 -26.66 1.04
C LYS A 100 -1.18 -25.89 0.89
N VAL A 101 -0.32 -26.28 -0.05
CA VAL A 101 0.96 -25.64 -0.30
C VAL A 101 0.76 -24.22 -0.83
N GLY A 102 -0.10 -24.03 -1.83
CA GLY A 102 -0.42 -22.70 -2.36
C GLY A 102 -0.98 -21.77 -1.31
N ARG A 103 -1.88 -22.28 -0.45
CA ARG A 103 -2.44 -21.49 0.64
C ARG A 103 -1.38 -20.98 1.62
N VAL A 104 -0.46 -21.84 2.06
CA VAL A 104 0.60 -21.45 3.02
C VAL A 104 1.59 -20.46 2.39
N VAL A 105 1.99 -20.69 1.14
CA VAL A 105 2.95 -19.84 0.42
C VAL A 105 2.38 -18.44 0.19
N LEU A 106 1.11 -18.33 -0.21
CA LEU A 106 0.46 -17.04 -0.41
C LEU A 106 0.15 -16.38 0.94
N ALA A 107 -0.34 -17.11 1.94
CA ALA A 107 -0.67 -16.54 3.26
C ALA A 107 0.55 -15.91 3.97
N THR A 108 1.73 -16.50 3.83
CA THR A 108 2.97 -16.02 4.48
C THR A 108 3.58 -14.81 3.77
N ALA A 109 3.38 -14.67 2.47
CA ALA A 109 3.96 -13.59 1.67
C ALA A 109 3.33 -12.20 1.92
N PHE A 110 2.11 -12.13 2.48
CA PHE A 110 1.37 -10.86 2.64
C PHE A 110 1.51 -10.19 4.01
N CYS A 111 2.38 -10.67 4.89
CA CYS A 111 2.57 -10.07 6.23
C CYS A 111 3.54 -8.86 6.28
N PHE A 112 3.83 -8.22 5.15
CA PHE A 112 4.67 -7.01 5.12
C PHE A 112 3.82 -5.76 5.39
N SER A 113 4.30 -4.88 6.27
CA SER A 113 3.55 -3.69 6.68
C SER A 113 4.39 -2.41 6.60
N GLY A 114 3.72 -1.29 6.31
CA GLY A 114 4.34 0.00 5.98
C GLY A 114 4.52 0.93 7.18
N ILE A 115 4.75 0.35 8.35
CA ILE A 115 5.20 1.06 9.56
C ILE A 115 6.43 1.94 9.27
N LEU A 116 7.29 1.51 8.35
CA LEU A 116 8.48 2.28 7.93
C LEU A 116 8.12 3.68 7.40
N GLY A 117 7.00 3.84 6.70
CA GLY A 117 6.60 5.13 6.13
C GLY A 117 6.36 6.19 7.22
N ILE A 118 5.65 5.82 8.29
CA ILE A 118 5.41 6.70 9.44
C ILE A 118 6.74 7.09 10.09
N SER A 119 7.64 6.12 10.30
CA SER A 119 8.95 6.36 10.90
C SER A 119 9.80 7.33 10.07
N ILE A 120 9.80 7.21 8.75
CA ILE A 120 10.50 8.14 7.85
C ILE A 120 9.89 9.55 7.96
N GLY A 121 8.55 9.65 7.99
CA GLY A 121 7.87 10.94 8.16
C GLY A 121 8.19 11.61 9.50
N LEU A 122 8.18 10.85 10.60
CA LEU A 122 8.52 11.34 11.93
C LEU A 122 9.98 11.80 12.00
N ASN A 123 10.91 11.04 11.41
CA ASN A 123 12.31 11.45 11.27
C ASN A 123 12.44 12.77 10.49
N ALA A 124 11.74 12.90 9.37
CA ALA A 124 11.82 14.08 8.52
C ALA A 124 11.28 15.33 9.21
N VAL A 125 10.11 15.24 9.86
CA VAL A 125 9.47 16.38 10.55
C VAL A 125 10.24 16.79 11.80
N SER A 126 10.78 15.81 12.55
CA SER A 126 11.54 16.08 13.78
C SER A 126 13.00 16.48 13.56
N THR A 127 13.49 16.45 12.31
CA THR A 127 14.93 16.64 12.01
C THR A 127 15.80 15.59 12.72
N HIS A 128 15.36 14.33 12.72
CA HIS A 128 16.01 13.23 13.44
C HIS A 128 16.12 13.49 14.96
N GLY A 129 15.04 13.99 15.56
CA GLY A 129 15.02 14.37 16.99
C GLY A 129 15.12 13.19 17.97
N ALA A 130 14.99 11.96 17.49
CA ALA A 130 15.22 10.73 18.25
C ALA A 130 15.79 9.65 17.32
N CYS A 131 16.27 8.54 17.91
CA CYS A 131 16.73 7.42 17.10
C CYS A 131 15.58 6.82 16.27
N THR A 132 15.87 6.39 15.05
CA THR A 132 14.88 5.80 14.13
C THR A 132 14.13 4.63 14.77
N ALA A 133 14.78 3.85 15.65
CA ALA A 133 14.15 2.75 16.37
C ALA A 133 12.96 3.20 17.23
N ILE A 134 13.06 4.35 17.90
CA ILE A 134 11.95 4.93 18.67
C ILE A 134 10.79 5.31 17.74
N PHE A 135 11.09 5.91 16.58
CA PHE A 135 10.05 6.26 15.62
C PHE A 135 9.40 5.02 14.99
N VAL A 136 10.14 3.93 14.75
CA VAL A 136 9.57 2.64 14.32
C VAL A 136 8.64 2.07 15.41
N ALA A 137 9.02 2.14 16.68
CA ALA A 137 8.17 1.70 17.79
C ALA A 137 6.89 2.53 17.91
N ILE A 138 6.98 3.87 17.82
CA ILE A 138 5.81 4.77 17.80
C ILE A 138 4.91 4.44 16.61
N SER A 139 5.50 4.22 15.44
CA SER A 139 4.77 3.85 14.23
C SER A 139 4.03 2.51 14.38
N ALA A 140 4.61 1.54 15.07
CA ALA A 140 3.97 0.26 15.38
C ALA A 140 2.80 0.44 16.35
N VAL A 141 2.94 1.25 17.40
CA VAL A 141 1.84 1.54 18.34
C VAL A 141 0.67 2.23 17.62
N ILE A 142 0.95 3.23 16.79
CA ILE A 142 -0.08 3.92 16.00
C ILE A 142 -0.75 2.95 15.02
N GLY A 143 0.06 2.16 14.30
CA GLY A 143 -0.40 1.16 13.33
C GLY A 143 -1.32 0.12 13.98
N PHE A 144 -0.92 -0.44 15.13
CA PHE A 144 -1.72 -1.39 15.90
C PHE A 144 -3.06 -0.79 16.34
N GLY A 145 -3.03 0.41 16.92
CA GLY A 145 -4.23 1.07 17.44
C GLY A 145 -5.26 1.34 16.35
N LEU A 146 -4.83 1.89 15.21
CA LEU A 146 -5.75 2.21 14.11
C LEU A 146 -6.15 0.97 13.28
N ALA A 147 -5.25 0.01 13.10
CA ALA A 147 -5.57 -1.23 12.37
C ALA A 147 -6.56 -2.13 13.14
N SER A 148 -6.66 -1.95 14.46
CA SER A 148 -7.63 -2.66 15.31
C SER A 148 -9.09 -2.28 15.06
N VAL A 149 -9.38 -1.32 14.17
CA VAL A 149 -10.75 -1.06 13.70
C VAL A 149 -11.23 -2.24 12.82
N ARG A 150 -12.32 -2.91 13.19
CA ARG A 150 -12.72 -4.23 12.63
C ARG A 150 -13.19 -4.27 11.16
N THR A 151 -13.68 -3.17 10.59
CA THR A 151 -14.35 -3.19 9.27
C THR A 151 -13.69 -2.25 8.27
N LEU A 152 -13.56 -2.70 7.01
CA LEU A 152 -13.02 -1.85 5.94
C LEU A 152 -13.91 -0.63 5.69
N GLY A 153 -15.21 -0.74 5.94
CA GLY A 153 -16.14 0.39 5.87
C GLY A 153 -15.74 1.56 6.77
N ARG A 154 -15.28 1.29 8.01
CA ARG A 154 -14.78 2.34 8.91
C ARG A 154 -13.40 2.84 8.50
N ILE A 155 -12.53 1.96 8.00
CA ILE A 155 -11.21 2.35 7.48
C ILE A 155 -11.34 3.18 6.20
N THR A 156 -12.42 3.03 5.43
CA THR A 156 -12.71 3.84 4.24
C THR A 156 -12.74 5.33 4.59
N TRP A 157 -13.29 5.69 5.76
CA TRP A 157 -13.31 7.07 6.22
C TRP A 157 -11.90 7.63 6.48
N LEU A 158 -11.00 6.80 7.02
CA LEU A 158 -9.59 7.16 7.15
C LEU A 158 -8.92 7.33 5.77
N ALA A 159 -9.28 6.49 4.80
CA ALA A 159 -8.78 6.60 3.42
C ALA A 159 -9.17 7.92 2.74
N TRP A 160 -10.36 8.44 3.02
CA TRP A 160 -10.81 9.77 2.56
C TRP A 160 -9.95 10.92 3.06
N ILE A 161 -9.34 10.79 4.25
CA ILE A 161 -8.42 11.79 4.81
C ILE A 161 -7.01 11.54 4.28
N GLY A 162 -6.56 10.29 4.31
CA GLY A 162 -5.18 9.94 3.98
C GLY A 162 -4.81 10.16 2.52
N LEU A 163 -5.76 10.00 1.58
CA LEU A 163 -5.49 10.13 0.15
C LEU A 163 -5.20 11.59 -0.25
N PRO A 164 -6.06 12.58 0.06
CA PRO A 164 -5.75 13.99 -0.18
C PRO A 164 -4.45 14.45 0.48
N CYS A 165 -4.16 13.99 1.70
CA CYS A 165 -2.94 14.32 2.43
C CYS A 165 -1.66 13.96 1.65
N ILE A 166 -1.57 12.75 1.07
CA ILE A 166 -0.41 12.38 0.24
C ILE A 166 -0.38 13.18 -1.06
N ILE A 167 -1.53 13.35 -1.72
CA ILE A 167 -1.60 14.08 -2.98
C ILE A 167 -1.09 15.52 -2.78
N VAL A 168 -1.57 16.22 -1.75
CA VAL A 168 -1.11 17.56 -1.38
C VAL A 168 0.38 17.56 -1.07
N ALA A 169 0.87 16.60 -0.27
CA ALA A 169 2.28 16.51 0.07
C ALA A 169 3.18 16.36 -1.17
N VAL A 170 2.75 15.58 -2.16
CA VAL A 170 3.50 15.40 -3.40
C VAL A 170 3.44 16.65 -4.28
N PHE A 171 2.28 17.31 -4.39
CA PHE A 171 2.18 18.57 -5.13
C PHE A 171 3.05 19.67 -4.52
N ILE A 172 3.15 19.76 -3.19
CA ILE A 172 4.06 20.69 -2.51
C ILE A 172 5.50 20.46 -2.99
N VAL A 173 5.93 19.21 -3.09
CA VAL A 173 7.29 18.88 -3.54
C VAL A 173 7.48 19.18 -5.01
N ILE A 174 6.52 18.83 -5.87
CA ILE A 174 6.56 19.15 -7.30
C ILE A 174 6.73 20.66 -7.53
N ILE A 175 5.91 21.47 -6.85
CA ILE A 175 5.99 22.93 -6.96
C ILE A 175 7.34 23.41 -6.44
N ALA A 176 7.76 22.91 -5.27
CA ALA A 176 9.03 23.33 -4.68
C ALA A 176 10.23 23.02 -5.56
N VAL A 177 10.37 21.81 -6.08
CA VAL A 177 11.50 21.46 -6.96
C VAL A 177 11.43 22.18 -8.31
N GLY A 178 10.23 22.60 -8.74
CA GLY A 178 10.05 23.37 -9.97
C GLY A 178 10.40 24.86 -9.85
N ILE A 179 10.33 25.43 -8.64
CA ILE A 179 10.67 26.85 -8.39
C ILE A 179 12.03 27.04 -7.71
N GLN A 180 12.56 26.00 -7.06
CA GLN A 180 13.87 26.05 -6.42
C GLN A 180 14.97 26.10 -7.47
N ASP A 181 15.98 26.93 -7.23
CA ASP A 181 17.15 27.02 -8.12
C ASP A 181 17.87 25.67 -8.26
N ARG A 182 17.85 24.86 -7.20
CA ARG A 182 18.49 23.54 -7.18
C ARG A 182 17.84 22.59 -6.15
N PRO A 183 17.90 21.27 -6.39
CA PRO A 183 17.51 20.25 -5.41
C PRO A 183 18.37 20.32 -4.15
N ALA A 184 17.82 19.91 -3.02
CA ALA A 184 18.53 20.00 -1.73
C ALA A 184 19.77 19.11 -1.63
N ALA A 185 19.79 17.99 -2.35
CA ALA A 185 20.93 17.07 -2.38
C ALA A 185 22.02 17.50 -3.38
N ALA A 186 21.75 18.47 -4.26
CA ALA A 186 22.72 18.94 -5.24
C ALA A 186 23.81 19.82 -4.60
N PRO A 187 25.04 19.86 -5.16
CA PRO A 187 26.12 20.69 -4.65
C PRO A 187 25.74 22.18 -4.56
N GLN A 188 26.05 22.80 -3.42
CA GLN A 188 25.74 24.21 -3.13
C GLN A 188 26.88 25.12 -3.62
N ILE A 189 27.18 25.08 -4.92
CA ILE A 189 28.23 25.88 -5.59
C ILE A 189 27.58 27.09 -6.30
N ASP A 190 28.27 28.22 -6.46
CA ASP A 190 27.74 29.44 -7.08
C ASP A 190 27.52 29.37 -8.61
N THR A 191 27.36 28.17 -9.16
CA THR A 191 27.07 27.93 -10.58
C THR A 191 25.57 27.73 -10.82
N VAL A 192 25.08 28.15 -11.99
CA VAL A 192 23.71 27.86 -12.45
C VAL A 192 23.52 26.35 -12.50
N TRP A 193 22.53 25.86 -11.76
CA TRP A 193 22.18 24.46 -11.73
C TRP A 193 21.37 24.09 -12.99
N VAL A 194 21.75 22.99 -13.63
CA VAL A 194 21.00 22.39 -14.72
C VAL A 194 20.83 20.91 -14.38
N SER A 195 19.58 20.45 -14.37
CA SER A 195 19.27 19.06 -14.10
C SER A 195 19.91 18.13 -15.13
N ASP A 196 20.59 17.09 -14.66
CA ASP A 196 21.26 16.07 -15.46
C ASP A 196 20.34 14.87 -15.77
N TYR A 197 19.02 15.10 -15.82
CA TYR A 197 18.05 14.07 -16.16
C TYR A 197 18.39 13.43 -17.51
N LYS A 198 18.25 12.12 -17.59
CA LYS A 198 18.57 11.34 -18.79
C LYS A 198 17.29 10.85 -19.43
N LEU A 199 17.18 11.02 -20.74
CA LEU A 199 16.09 10.41 -21.50
C LEU A 199 16.21 8.88 -21.50
N ILE A 200 17.44 8.38 -21.62
CA ILE A 200 17.76 6.94 -21.62
C ILE A 200 18.94 6.72 -20.65
N GLY A 201 18.73 5.85 -19.67
CA GLY A 201 19.78 5.40 -18.75
C GLY A 201 20.57 4.22 -19.32
N ASN A 202 21.76 3.97 -18.77
CA ASN A 202 22.57 2.79 -19.07
C ASN A 202 22.93 2.03 -17.78
N PRO A 203 21.94 1.51 -17.04
CA PRO A 203 22.19 0.78 -15.80
C PRO A 203 22.77 -0.61 -16.05
N SER A 204 23.45 -1.16 -15.03
CA SER A 204 23.72 -2.60 -14.98
C SER A 204 22.40 -3.39 -14.87
N PHE A 205 22.41 -4.67 -15.26
CA PHE A 205 21.21 -5.52 -15.16
C PHE A 205 20.62 -5.53 -13.74
N THR A 206 21.46 -5.68 -12.71
CA THR A 206 21.03 -5.70 -11.31
C THR A 206 20.38 -4.39 -10.89
N THR A 207 20.95 -3.25 -11.27
CA THR A 207 20.36 -1.94 -10.94
C THR A 207 19.05 -1.71 -11.68
N ALA A 208 18.99 -2.14 -12.95
CA ALA A 208 17.78 -2.04 -13.78
C ALA A 208 16.62 -2.83 -13.19
N ILE A 209 16.85 -4.10 -12.83
CA ILE A 209 15.79 -4.96 -12.29
C ILE A 209 15.32 -4.47 -10.91
N THR A 210 16.22 -3.98 -10.05
CA THR A 210 15.85 -3.34 -8.78
C THR A 210 14.94 -2.13 -9.00
N ALA A 211 15.22 -1.29 -10.00
CA ALA A 211 14.39 -0.14 -10.33
C ALA A 211 13.01 -0.55 -10.85
N VAL A 212 12.95 -1.59 -11.71
CA VAL A 212 11.68 -2.17 -12.17
C VAL A 212 10.89 -2.73 -10.99
N SER A 213 11.53 -3.43 -10.04
CA SER A 213 10.85 -3.95 -8.86
C SER A 213 10.29 -2.87 -7.95
N SER A 214 10.93 -1.70 -7.86
CA SER A 214 10.36 -0.55 -7.18
C SER A 214 9.10 -0.02 -7.87
N ILE A 215 9.05 -0.05 -9.21
CA ILE A 215 7.84 0.29 -9.98
C ILE A 215 6.74 -0.76 -9.73
N VAL A 216 7.07 -2.06 -9.77
CA VAL A 216 6.10 -3.13 -9.47
C VAL A 216 5.56 -2.99 -8.06
N PHE A 217 6.42 -2.73 -7.07
CA PHE A 217 6.01 -2.46 -5.71
C PHE A 217 5.03 -1.28 -5.61
N ALA A 218 5.22 -0.21 -6.39
CA ALA A 218 4.31 0.93 -6.39
C ALA A 218 2.88 0.60 -6.84
N PHE A 219 2.70 -0.43 -7.67
CA PHE A 219 1.41 -0.97 -8.08
C PHE A 219 0.98 -2.21 -7.25
N SER A 220 1.77 -2.56 -6.23
CA SER A 220 1.46 -3.71 -5.38
C SER A 220 0.34 -3.36 -4.40
N GLY A 221 -0.89 -3.73 -4.77
CA GLY A 221 -2.08 -3.64 -3.92
C GLY A 221 -3.08 -4.77 -4.15
N THR A 222 -2.85 -5.62 -5.15
CA THR A 222 -3.68 -6.75 -5.57
C THR A 222 -4.18 -7.66 -4.44
N PRO A 223 -3.37 -8.03 -3.43
CA PRO A 223 -3.83 -8.91 -2.37
C PRO A 223 -4.98 -8.29 -1.57
N GLY A 224 -4.93 -6.98 -1.35
CA GLY A 224 -5.98 -6.22 -0.70
C GLY A 224 -7.27 -6.16 -1.51
N PHE A 225 -7.20 -6.37 -2.83
CA PHE A 225 -8.36 -6.23 -3.70
C PHE A 225 -9.36 -7.36 -3.47
N PHE A 226 -8.90 -8.57 -3.11
CA PHE A 226 -9.75 -9.68 -2.66
C PHE A 226 -10.57 -9.32 -1.41
N SER A 227 -9.94 -8.71 -0.41
CA SER A 227 -10.62 -8.27 0.80
C SER A 227 -11.58 -7.12 0.53
N ILE A 228 -11.17 -6.16 -0.31
CA ILE A 228 -12.01 -5.03 -0.71
C ILE A 228 -13.28 -5.53 -1.41
N VAL A 229 -13.15 -6.38 -2.44
CA VAL A 229 -14.31 -6.91 -3.19
C VAL A 229 -15.23 -7.76 -2.31
N SER A 230 -14.68 -8.47 -1.33
CA SER A 230 -15.47 -9.26 -0.37
C SER A 230 -16.31 -8.40 0.58
N GLU A 231 -15.91 -7.15 0.81
CA GLU A 231 -16.60 -6.19 1.68
C GLU A 231 -17.43 -5.14 0.90
N MET A 232 -17.43 -5.22 -0.44
CA MET A 232 -18.26 -4.38 -1.29
C MET A 232 -19.75 -4.71 -1.11
N ARG A 233 -20.57 -3.66 -1.02
CA ARG A 233 -22.03 -3.80 -1.02
C ARG A 233 -22.54 -4.39 -2.34
N ASN A 234 -21.90 -4.04 -3.47
CA ASN A 234 -22.21 -4.60 -4.79
C ASN A 234 -20.91 -4.98 -5.54
N PRO A 235 -20.47 -6.26 -5.48
CA PRO A 235 -19.26 -6.73 -6.14
C PRO A 235 -19.24 -6.57 -7.67
N HIS A 236 -20.40 -6.49 -8.35
CA HIS A 236 -20.44 -6.31 -9.80
C HIS A 236 -19.88 -4.96 -10.27
N GLN A 237 -19.82 -3.96 -9.39
CA GLN A 237 -19.24 -2.65 -9.69
C GLN A 237 -17.71 -2.63 -9.56
N TYR A 238 -17.09 -3.73 -9.11
CA TYR A 238 -15.66 -3.82 -8.87
C TYR A 238 -14.81 -3.41 -10.08
N THR A 239 -15.15 -3.92 -11.28
CA THR A 239 -14.37 -3.65 -12.50
C THR A 239 -14.33 -2.16 -12.84
N HIS A 240 -15.45 -1.45 -12.66
CA HIS A 240 -15.48 0.00 -12.88
C HIS A 240 -14.61 0.74 -11.85
N ALA A 241 -14.68 0.34 -10.58
CA ALA A 241 -13.86 0.92 -9.53
C ALA A 241 -12.36 0.68 -9.77
N LEU A 242 -12.01 -0.54 -10.22
CA LEU A 242 -10.67 -0.94 -10.60
C LEU A 242 -10.11 -0.06 -11.73
N LEU A 243 -10.86 0.10 -12.83
CA LEU A 243 -10.40 0.87 -13.99
C LEU A 243 -10.17 2.34 -13.65
N ILE A 244 -11.05 2.93 -12.84
CA ILE A 244 -10.86 4.30 -12.33
C ILE A 244 -9.58 4.37 -11.49
N CYS A 245 -9.43 3.47 -10.52
CA CYS A 245 -8.26 3.42 -9.64
C CYS A 245 -6.95 3.30 -10.43
N GLN A 246 -6.84 2.30 -11.32
CA GLN A 246 -5.61 2.02 -12.05
C GLN A 246 -5.26 3.14 -13.05
N SER A 247 -6.26 3.68 -13.75
CA SER A 247 -6.03 4.79 -14.69
C SER A 247 -5.55 6.05 -13.94
N THR A 248 -6.19 6.37 -12.82
CA THR A 248 -5.79 7.51 -11.98
C THR A 248 -4.38 7.32 -11.39
N LEU A 249 -4.04 6.12 -10.89
CA LEU A 249 -2.70 5.84 -10.36
C LEU A 249 -1.62 5.94 -11.43
N ALA A 250 -1.82 5.34 -12.60
CA ALA A 250 -0.85 5.40 -13.70
C ALA A 250 -0.55 6.85 -14.09
N ILE A 251 -1.58 7.69 -14.24
CA ILE A 251 -1.42 9.11 -14.57
C ILE A 251 -0.64 9.84 -13.47
N ILE A 252 -1.03 9.68 -12.21
CA ILE A 252 -0.37 10.33 -11.07
C ILE A 252 1.11 9.90 -10.99
N TYR A 253 1.38 8.60 -11.15
CA TYR A 253 2.74 8.06 -11.04
C TYR A 253 3.65 8.55 -12.18
N ILE A 254 3.13 8.65 -13.40
CA ILE A 254 3.86 9.24 -14.53
C ILE A 254 4.17 10.71 -14.27
N ILE A 255 3.18 11.50 -13.83
CA ILE A 255 3.38 12.93 -13.54
C ILE A 255 4.44 13.11 -12.46
N ILE A 256 4.31 12.41 -11.33
CA ILE A 256 5.26 12.51 -10.20
C ILE A 256 6.66 12.07 -10.64
N GLY A 257 6.76 10.91 -11.30
CA GLY A 257 8.02 10.37 -11.79
C GLY A 257 8.74 11.33 -12.74
N CYS A 258 8.05 11.78 -13.79
CA CYS A 258 8.62 12.65 -14.81
C CYS A 258 8.99 14.02 -14.26
N VAL A 259 8.09 14.68 -13.52
CA VAL A 259 8.31 16.07 -13.08
C VAL A 259 9.41 16.14 -12.04
N ILE A 260 9.37 15.30 -11.00
CA ILE A 260 10.40 15.32 -9.95
C ILE A 260 11.76 14.94 -10.55
N TYR A 261 11.81 13.91 -11.41
CA TYR A 261 13.08 13.52 -12.04
C TYR A 261 13.61 14.58 -13.01
N HIS A 262 12.74 15.25 -13.77
CA HIS A 262 13.14 16.33 -14.67
C HIS A 262 13.85 17.46 -13.92
N TYR A 263 13.34 17.89 -12.77
CA TYR A 263 13.96 18.96 -11.98
C TYR A 263 15.14 18.49 -11.12
N CYS A 264 15.08 17.26 -10.58
CA CYS A 264 16.09 16.78 -9.64
C CYS A 264 17.27 16.05 -10.28
N GLY A 265 17.08 15.45 -11.46
CA GLY A 265 18.07 14.63 -12.11
C GLY A 265 18.59 13.51 -11.20
N SER A 266 19.91 13.34 -11.15
CA SER A 266 20.57 12.33 -10.32
C SER A 266 20.47 12.59 -8.82
N TYR A 267 20.07 13.79 -8.40
CA TYR A 267 19.97 14.22 -7.00
C TYR A 267 18.56 14.04 -6.42
N VAL A 268 17.72 13.26 -7.08
CA VAL A 268 16.42 12.88 -6.55
C VAL A 268 16.58 12.06 -5.27
N SER A 269 15.87 12.45 -4.21
CA SER A 269 15.86 11.69 -2.96
C SER A 269 14.88 10.52 -3.02
N SER A 270 15.15 9.46 -2.26
CA SER A 270 14.18 8.40 -2.00
C SER A 270 13.95 8.26 -0.50
N PRO A 271 12.71 8.46 0.02
CA PRO A 271 11.50 8.83 -0.73
C PRO A 271 11.55 10.25 -1.33
N ALA A 272 10.87 10.44 -2.47
CA ALA A 272 10.85 11.68 -3.26
C ALA A 272 10.44 12.95 -2.49
N LEU A 273 9.69 12.81 -1.39
CA LEU A 273 9.34 13.94 -0.52
C LEU A 273 10.57 14.67 0.05
N GLY A 274 11.71 13.97 0.14
CA GLY A 274 12.97 14.53 0.60
C GLY A 274 13.64 15.51 -0.36
N SER A 275 13.30 15.46 -1.66
CA SER A 275 14.06 16.17 -2.71
C SER A 275 14.06 17.70 -2.56
N ALA A 276 12.99 18.26 -1.99
CA ALA A 276 12.87 19.71 -1.77
C ALA A 276 13.70 20.22 -0.57
N GLY A 277 14.11 19.33 0.35
CA GLY A 277 14.92 19.63 1.53
C GLY A 277 14.39 20.73 2.46
N GLY A 278 15.22 21.11 3.43
CA GLY A 278 14.96 22.22 4.36
C GLY A 278 13.58 22.19 5.03
N ASN A 279 12.93 23.35 5.08
CA ASN A 279 11.59 23.49 5.66
C ASN A 279 10.50 22.85 4.79
N VAL A 280 10.68 22.85 3.46
CA VAL A 280 9.69 22.26 2.54
C VAL A 280 9.58 20.75 2.76
N LYS A 281 10.70 20.05 2.98
CA LYS A 281 10.71 18.64 3.39
C LYS A 281 9.88 18.41 4.65
N LYS A 282 10.03 19.26 5.68
CA LYS A 282 9.25 19.12 6.93
C LYS A 282 7.77 19.33 6.67
N ILE A 283 7.40 20.34 5.90
CA ILE A 283 6.01 20.65 5.56
C ILE A 283 5.40 19.51 4.74
N SER A 284 6.10 19.03 3.71
CA SER A 284 5.61 17.95 2.85
C SER A 284 5.42 16.65 3.62
N TYR A 285 6.38 16.24 4.46
CA TYR A 285 6.21 15.08 5.33
C TYR A 285 5.14 15.29 6.41
N GLY A 286 4.95 16.52 6.90
CA GLY A 286 3.86 16.86 7.81
C GLY A 286 2.48 16.59 7.19
N PHE A 287 2.26 17.01 5.95
CA PHE A 287 1.05 16.68 5.20
C PHE A 287 0.98 15.19 4.81
N ALA A 288 2.12 14.55 4.55
CA ALA A 288 2.14 13.13 4.19
C ALA A 288 1.82 12.21 5.38
N LEU A 289 2.17 12.59 6.61
CA LEU A 289 2.08 11.76 7.80
C LEU A 289 0.69 11.13 8.01
N PRO A 290 -0.44 11.88 7.98
CA PRO A 290 -1.77 11.26 8.05
C PRO A 290 -1.98 10.19 6.97
N GLY A 291 -1.56 10.44 5.74
CA GLY A 291 -1.70 9.48 4.66
C GLY A 291 -0.79 8.25 4.78
N LEU A 292 0.42 8.41 5.34
CA LEU A 292 1.33 7.32 5.65
C LEU A 292 0.79 6.45 6.80
N ILE A 293 0.19 7.08 7.82
CA ILE A 293 -0.51 6.40 8.92
C ILE A 293 -1.67 5.56 8.39
N VAL A 294 -2.48 6.11 7.49
CA VAL A 294 -3.60 5.39 6.89
C VAL A 294 -3.12 4.25 5.99
N THR A 295 -2.05 4.45 5.21
CA THR A 295 -1.42 3.34 4.46
C THR A 295 -1.00 2.23 5.40
N ALA A 296 -0.24 2.53 6.45
CA ALA A 296 0.20 1.54 7.44
C ALA A 296 -0.97 0.82 8.11
N THR A 297 -2.06 1.55 8.38
CA THR A 297 -3.30 0.99 8.93
C THR A 297 -3.92 -0.04 7.99
N ILE A 298 -4.12 0.31 6.71
CA ILE A 298 -4.76 -0.58 5.72
C ILE A 298 -3.93 -1.84 5.51
N ILE A 299 -2.63 -1.71 5.28
CA ILE A 299 -1.75 -2.85 4.99
C ILE A 299 -1.45 -3.72 6.22
N THR A 300 -1.67 -3.21 7.43
CA THR A 300 -1.65 -4.03 8.66
C THR A 300 -3.00 -4.72 8.88
N HIS A 301 -4.10 -4.02 8.61
CA HIS A 301 -5.45 -4.51 8.81
C HIS A 301 -5.82 -5.68 7.90
N ILE A 302 -5.52 -5.58 6.60
CA ILE A 302 -5.87 -6.61 5.59
C ILE A 302 -5.31 -8.00 5.96
N PRO A 303 -4.00 -8.19 6.18
CA PRO A 303 -3.46 -9.49 6.58
C PRO A 303 -3.96 -9.94 7.96
N ALA A 304 -4.16 -9.02 8.92
CA ALA A 304 -4.69 -9.38 10.24
C ALA A 304 -6.12 -9.92 10.12
N LYS A 305 -6.96 -9.28 9.32
CA LYS A 305 -8.33 -9.70 9.05
C LYS A 305 -8.42 -10.98 8.26
N TYR A 306 -7.51 -11.17 7.34
CA TYR A 306 -7.35 -12.45 6.67
C TYR A 306 -7.09 -13.59 7.66
N ILE A 307 -6.10 -13.47 8.56
CA ILE A 307 -5.80 -14.51 9.57
C ILE A 307 -7.02 -14.74 10.48
N PHE A 308 -7.66 -13.64 10.90
CA PHE A 308 -8.84 -13.67 11.75
C PHE A 308 -10.03 -14.41 11.13
N VAL A 309 -10.38 -14.07 9.87
CA VAL A 309 -11.47 -14.71 9.14
C VAL A 309 -11.20 -16.20 8.98
N ASN A 310 -9.96 -16.60 8.69
CA ASN A 310 -9.62 -18.01 8.53
C ASN A 310 -9.62 -18.79 9.84
N ALA A 311 -9.18 -18.17 10.93
CA ALA A 311 -9.18 -18.80 12.25
C ALA A 311 -10.60 -19.03 12.79
N LEU A 312 -11.55 -18.14 12.49
CA LEU A 312 -12.92 -18.19 13.00
C LEU A 312 -13.98 -18.58 11.95
N ARG A 313 -13.57 -18.95 10.72
CA ARG A 313 -14.50 -19.35 9.65
C ARG A 313 -15.39 -20.50 10.12
N GLY A 314 -16.71 -20.37 9.89
CA GLY A 314 -17.71 -21.37 10.33
C GLY A 314 -18.05 -21.33 11.82
N SER A 315 -17.50 -20.39 12.59
CA SER A 315 -17.85 -20.18 13.99
C SER A 315 -18.78 -18.96 14.16
N ARG A 316 -19.73 -19.04 15.09
CA ARG A 316 -20.55 -17.88 15.51
C ARG A 316 -19.71 -16.69 15.99
N HIS A 317 -18.49 -16.96 16.48
CA HIS A 317 -17.58 -15.94 16.99
C HIS A 317 -17.08 -14.99 15.89
N LEU A 318 -17.15 -15.36 14.62
CA LEU A 318 -16.77 -14.47 13.52
C LEU A 318 -17.69 -13.25 13.42
N SER A 319 -19.01 -13.48 13.56
CA SER A 319 -20.05 -12.47 13.34
C SER A 319 -20.69 -11.94 14.61
N SER A 320 -20.32 -12.46 15.78
CA SER A 320 -20.85 -12.04 17.08
C SER A 320 -19.80 -11.32 17.94
N ASN A 321 -20.19 -10.30 18.70
CA ASN A 321 -19.32 -9.53 19.61
C ASN A 321 -18.94 -10.30 20.90
N THR A 322 -18.39 -11.50 20.76
CA THR A 322 -17.99 -12.36 21.89
C THR A 322 -16.58 -12.03 22.39
N PRO A 323 -16.21 -12.41 23.63
CA PRO A 323 -14.82 -12.28 24.10
C PRO A 323 -13.82 -12.98 23.19
N THR A 324 -14.17 -14.17 22.67
CA THR A 324 -13.35 -14.93 21.71
C THR A 324 -13.10 -14.13 20.42
N HIS A 325 -14.12 -13.44 19.90
CA HIS A 325 -13.98 -12.55 18.74
C HIS A 325 -12.91 -11.48 18.98
N TRP A 326 -13.03 -10.76 20.10
CA TRP A 326 -12.12 -9.65 20.42
C TRP A 326 -10.70 -10.13 20.70
N ILE A 327 -10.54 -11.22 21.45
CA ILE A 327 -9.22 -11.80 21.74
C ILE A 327 -8.54 -12.25 20.45
N ALA A 328 -9.26 -12.97 19.57
CA ALA A 328 -8.71 -13.41 18.29
C ALA A 328 -8.35 -12.21 17.40
N TRP A 329 -9.23 -11.21 17.32
CA TRP A 329 -9.01 -10.01 16.50
C TRP A 329 -7.77 -9.21 16.94
N PHE A 330 -7.67 -8.90 18.23
CA PHE A 330 -6.51 -8.17 18.76
C PHE A 330 -5.23 -8.98 18.65
N SER A 331 -5.29 -10.30 18.86
CA SER A 331 -4.13 -11.19 18.70
C SER A 331 -3.60 -11.20 17.27
N CYS A 332 -4.49 -11.27 16.27
CA CYS A 332 -4.11 -11.22 14.85
C CYS A 332 -3.47 -9.88 14.50
N THR A 333 -4.07 -8.77 14.93
CA THR A 333 -3.57 -7.42 14.65
C THR A 333 -2.23 -7.15 15.34
N PHE A 334 -2.08 -7.62 16.59
CA PHE A 334 -0.83 -7.51 17.34
C PHE A 334 0.29 -8.35 16.73
N GLY A 335 -0.02 -9.60 16.34
CA GLY A 335 0.93 -10.50 15.70
C GLY A 335 1.48 -9.93 14.39
N VAL A 336 0.61 -9.47 13.49
CA VAL A 336 1.03 -8.83 12.23
C VAL A 336 1.85 -7.57 12.50
N THR A 337 1.41 -6.72 13.44
CA THR A 337 2.16 -5.50 13.79
C THR A 337 3.54 -5.81 14.35
N THR A 338 3.67 -6.88 15.14
CA THR A 338 4.95 -7.29 15.73
C THR A 338 5.92 -7.77 14.65
N ILE A 339 5.46 -8.59 13.71
CA ILE A 339 6.28 -9.03 12.56
C ILE A 339 6.73 -7.81 11.74
N ALA A 340 5.81 -6.89 11.47
CA ALA A 340 6.09 -5.66 10.75
C ALA A 340 7.12 -4.77 11.45
N TYR A 341 7.02 -4.63 12.77
CA TYR A 341 7.96 -3.92 13.60
C TYR A 341 9.36 -4.53 13.51
N ILE A 342 9.49 -5.86 13.63
CA ILE A 342 10.77 -6.57 13.52
C ILE A 342 11.42 -6.31 12.15
N ILE A 343 10.64 -6.43 11.06
CA ILE A 343 11.15 -6.20 9.69
C ILE A 343 11.60 -4.74 9.52
N ALA A 344 10.79 -3.77 9.96
CA ALA A 344 11.10 -2.35 9.84
C ALA A 344 12.33 -1.95 10.70
N SER A 345 12.54 -2.61 11.84
CA SER A 345 13.74 -2.43 12.67
C SER A 345 14.98 -3.10 12.07
N ALA A 346 14.83 -4.22 11.37
CA ALA A 346 15.94 -4.94 10.75
C ALA A 346 16.44 -4.27 9.46
N ILE A 347 15.53 -3.70 8.65
CA ILE A 347 15.85 -3.04 7.39
C ILE A 347 15.26 -1.62 7.40
N PRO A 348 15.91 -0.65 8.07
CA PRO A 348 15.41 0.73 8.20
C PRO A 348 15.68 1.56 6.93
N VAL A 349 15.89 0.92 5.78
CA VAL A 349 16.21 1.57 4.49
C VAL A 349 15.06 1.37 3.52
N PHE A 350 14.51 2.48 3.04
CA PHE A 350 13.31 2.48 2.21
C PHE A 350 13.47 1.71 0.89
N ASP A 351 14.50 2.02 0.10
CA ASP A 351 14.72 1.40 -1.21
C ASP A 351 14.98 -0.10 -1.12
N SER A 352 15.74 -0.53 -0.11
CA SER A 352 16.01 -1.94 0.15
C SER A 352 14.73 -2.69 0.52
N LEU A 353 13.86 -2.09 1.34
CA LEU A 353 12.57 -2.70 1.69
C LEU A 353 11.65 -2.76 0.47
N VAL A 354 11.54 -1.68 -0.30
CA VAL A 354 10.72 -1.62 -1.52
C VAL A 354 11.16 -2.66 -2.53
N SER A 355 12.46 -2.77 -2.79
CA SER A 355 12.99 -3.76 -3.74
C SER A 355 12.84 -5.19 -3.24
N LEU A 356 13.08 -5.44 -1.94
CA LEU A 356 12.87 -6.76 -1.34
C LEU A 356 11.40 -7.19 -1.49
N VAL A 357 10.45 -6.33 -1.10
CA VAL A 357 9.03 -6.64 -1.18
C VAL A 357 8.58 -6.75 -2.64
N GLY A 358 9.05 -5.86 -3.53
CA GLY A 358 8.80 -5.95 -4.97
C GLY A 358 9.22 -7.31 -5.55
N SER A 359 10.45 -7.73 -5.28
CA SER A 359 10.99 -9.02 -5.77
C SER A 359 10.27 -10.26 -5.21
N LEU A 360 9.79 -10.20 -3.97
CA LEU A 360 9.02 -11.29 -3.35
C LEU A 360 7.63 -11.41 -3.95
N LEU A 361 6.97 -10.27 -4.21
CA LEU A 361 5.61 -10.24 -4.76
C LEU A 361 5.59 -10.53 -6.26
N GLU A 362 6.62 -10.13 -7.01
CA GLU A 362 6.79 -10.45 -8.44
C GLU A 362 6.77 -11.96 -8.70
N LYS A 363 7.51 -12.74 -7.91
CA LYS A 363 7.57 -14.20 -8.07
C LYS A 363 6.20 -14.85 -7.98
N GLN A 364 5.29 -14.30 -7.19
CA GLN A 364 3.96 -14.89 -6.99
C GLN A 364 2.93 -14.44 -8.03
N ALA A 365 3.02 -13.19 -8.52
CA ALA A 365 2.18 -12.72 -9.62
C ALA A 365 2.47 -13.48 -10.93
N CYS A 366 3.74 -13.88 -11.17
CA CYS A 366 4.14 -14.63 -12.35
C CYS A 366 3.96 -16.16 -12.25
N SER A 367 3.94 -16.76 -11.05
CA SER A 367 3.71 -18.21 -10.90
C SER A 367 2.26 -18.66 -11.11
N GLY A 368 1.35 -17.75 -11.45
CA GLY A 368 -0.06 -18.03 -11.76
C GLY A 368 -0.41 -18.05 -13.25
N VAL A 369 0.58 -18.06 -14.15
CA VAL A 369 0.39 -18.22 -15.61
C VAL A 369 0.74 -19.64 -16.04
#